data_AF-A0A934BFF4-F1
#
_entry.id   AF-A0A934BFF4-F1
#
_cell.length_a   1.000
_cell.length_b   1.000
_cell.length_c   1.000
_cell.angle_alpha   90.00
_cell.angle_beta   90.00
_cell.angle_gamma   90.00
#
_symmetry.space_group_name_H-M   'P 1'
#
loop_
_entity.id
_entity.type
_entity.pdbx_description
1 polymer ?
#
loop_
_entity_poly.entity_id
_entity_poly.type
_entity_poly.pdbx_seq_one_letter_code
_entity_poly.pdbx_strand_id
1 'polypeptide(L)'
;MVSQVTFTDVTEAAKVGNSARGMGAAWGDYNNDKLLDLYVSNYKDKNILYQNNGGGSFSDVTDAADVGNTDASADIAWGDYNNDGFLDLFLVNDVGPGYGAKKVLYKNNGDGTFINVAKESGVENIAFGMCVAWSDYNNDGYLDAFVTNNSHAMICEGQSNKLFRNKA
;
A
#
# COMPACT_ATOMS: atom_id res chain seq x y z
N MET A 1 14.22 35.08 12.54
CA MET A 1 14.25 34.00 13.55
C MET A 1 13.52 32.81 12.96
N VAL A 2 14.13 31.63 12.94
CA VAL A 2 13.41 30.40 12.59
C VAL A 2 12.74 29.94 13.89
N SER A 3 11.41 29.84 13.90
CA SER A 3 10.70 29.27 15.05
C SER A 3 11.14 27.82 15.23
N GLN A 4 11.56 27.45 16.44
CA GLN A 4 11.96 26.08 16.74
C GLN A 4 10.72 25.17 16.69
N VAL A 5 10.73 24.23 15.76
CA VAL A 5 9.70 23.18 15.67
C VAL A 5 10.10 22.04 16.59
N THR A 6 9.18 21.58 17.44
CA THR A 6 9.37 20.44 18.33
C THR A 6 8.39 19.33 18.00
N PHE A 7 8.80 18.08 18.17
CA PHE A 7 7.95 16.90 18.03
C PHE A 7 7.63 16.30 19.40
N THR A 8 6.46 15.69 19.54
CA THR A 8 6.05 14.93 20.72
C THR A 8 5.57 13.56 20.25
N ASP A 9 6.04 12.50 20.90
CA ASP A 9 5.55 11.15 20.65
C ASP A 9 4.14 11.01 21.23
N VAL A 10 3.17 10.74 20.37
CA VAL A 10 1.76 10.54 20.71
C VAL A 10 1.27 9.16 20.27
N THR A 11 2.18 8.23 20.00
CA THR A 11 1.87 6.91 19.41
C THR A 11 0.83 6.14 20.21
N GLU A 12 0.97 6.10 21.53
CA GLU A 12 0.03 5.43 22.44
C GLU A 12 -1.34 6.14 22.44
N ALA A 13 -1.34 7.47 22.53
CA ALA A 13 -2.57 8.26 22.53
C ALA A 13 -3.35 8.13 21.21
N ALA A 14 -2.64 8.05 20.08
CA ALA A 14 -3.20 7.90 18.75
C ALA A 14 -3.63 6.45 18.42
N LYS A 15 -3.10 5.45 19.15
CA LYS A 15 -3.35 4.01 18.95
C LYS A 15 -2.82 3.45 17.62
N VAL A 16 -1.66 3.93 17.17
CA VAL A 16 -1.02 3.50 15.90
C VAL A 16 0.27 2.70 16.10
N GLY A 17 0.58 2.31 17.34
CA GLY A 17 1.83 1.64 17.73
C GLY A 17 1.81 0.11 17.65
N ASN A 18 1.36 -0.47 16.54
CA ASN A 18 1.51 -1.92 16.31
C ASN A 18 3.00 -2.34 16.42
N SER A 19 3.26 -3.49 17.05
CA SER A 19 4.61 -3.97 17.36
C SER A 19 5.20 -4.92 16.30
N ALA A 20 4.56 -5.05 15.13
CA ALA A 20 5.10 -5.85 14.04
C ALA A 20 6.34 -5.18 13.44
N ARG A 21 7.02 -5.91 12.55
CA ARG A 21 8.15 -5.33 11.80
C ARG A 21 7.63 -4.44 10.66
N GLY A 22 7.32 -3.19 10.98
CA GLY A 22 6.90 -2.18 10.01
C GLY A 22 7.99 -1.87 8.97
N MET A 23 7.58 -1.80 7.69
CA MET A 23 8.47 -1.59 6.54
C MET A 23 8.17 -0.27 5.82
N GLY A 24 6.89 -0.04 5.51
CA GLY A 24 6.42 1.17 4.83
C GLY A 24 5.12 1.69 5.43
N ALA A 25 4.82 2.95 5.14
CA ALA A 25 3.59 3.59 5.56
C ALA A 25 3.19 4.69 4.57
N ALA A 26 1.88 4.88 4.36
CA ALA A 26 1.36 5.99 3.56
C ALA A 26 0.04 6.50 4.14
N TRP A 27 -0.10 7.81 3.99
CA TRP A 27 -1.31 8.55 4.33
C TRP A 27 -2.21 8.68 3.11
N GLY A 28 -3.51 8.47 3.30
CA GLY A 28 -4.53 8.63 2.26
C GLY A 28 -5.91 8.71 2.87
N ASP A 29 -6.80 9.52 2.28
CA ASP A 29 -8.23 9.59 2.65
C ASP A 29 -8.98 8.52 1.86
N TYR A 30 -9.00 7.28 2.36
CA TYR A 30 -9.50 6.15 1.57
C TYR A 30 -11.03 6.08 1.52
N ASN A 31 -11.71 6.72 2.48
CA ASN A 31 -13.16 6.70 2.64
C ASN A 31 -13.83 8.04 2.27
N ASN A 32 -13.06 9.01 1.77
CA ASN A 32 -13.50 10.35 1.37
C ASN A 32 -14.15 11.16 2.51
N ASP A 33 -13.72 10.95 3.76
CA ASP A 33 -14.21 11.69 4.92
C ASP A 33 -13.42 12.97 5.25
N LYS A 34 -12.38 13.26 4.45
CA LYS A 34 -11.45 14.41 4.57
C LYS A 34 -10.47 14.30 5.73
N LEU A 35 -10.35 13.14 6.35
CA LEU A 35 -9.32 12.82 7.32
C LEU A 35 -8.32 11.87 6.66
N LEU A 36 -7.03 12.13 6.88
CA LEU A 36 -6.01 11.22 6.37
C LEU A 36 -5.93 9.99 7.26
N ASP A 37 -6.09 8.82 6.64
CA ASP A 37 -5.91 7.50 7.23
C ASP A 37 -4.50 6.98 6.98
N LEU A 38 -4.09 5.95 7.72
CA LEU A 38 -2.74 5.42 7.68
C LEU A 38 -2.76 3.93 7.36
N TYR A 39 -2.09 3.52 6.29
CA TYR A 39 -1.79 2.12 6.04
C TYR A 39 -0.32 1.82 6.38
N VAL A 40 -0.07 0.72 7.08
CA VAL A 40 1.27 0.25 7.46
C VAL A 40 1.50 -1.14 6.89
N SER A 41 2.57 -1.27 6.10
CA SER A 41 3.05 -2.57 5.64
C SER A 41 4.04 -3.19 6.62
N ASN A 42 3.94 -4.51 6.80
CA ASN A 42 4.71 -5.27 7.76
C ASN A 42 5.42 -6.46 7.11
N TYR A 43 6.59 -6.82 7.64
CA TYR A 43 7.39 -7.94 7.16
C TYR A 43 6.91 -9.25 7.80
N LYS A 44 6.15 -10.07 7.07
CA LYS A 44 5.65 -11.40 7.51
C LYS A 44 4.72 -11.37 8.72
N ASP A 45 4.14 -10.20 8.97
CA ASP A 45 3.05 -9.97 9.91
C ASP A 45 1.90 -9.30 9.15
N LYS A 46 0.71 -9.27 9.74
CA LYS A 46 -0.47 -8.64 9.14
C LYS A 46 -0.24 -7.13 8.95
N ASN A 47 -0.42 -6.63 7.72
CA ASN A 47 -0.49 -5.19 7.44
C ASN A 47 -1.70 -4.56 8.12
N ILE A 48 -1.63 -3.25 8.43
CA ILE A 48 -2.66 -2.59 9.24
C ILE A 48 -3.20 -1.34 8.52
N LEU A 49 -4.52 -1.22 8.41
CA LEU A 49 -5.22 0.01 8.02
C LEU A 49 -5.81 0.68 9.27
N TYR A 50 -5.32 1.86 9.59
CA TYR A 50 -5.81 2.72 10.66
C TYR A 50 -6.70 3.82 10.09
N GLN A 51 -7.99 3.76 10.38
CA GLN A 51 -8.93 4.83 10.07
C GLN A 51 -8.82 5.95 11.11
N ASN A 52 -8.73 7.19 10.66
CA ASN A 52 -8.69 8.38 11.49
C ASN A 52 -10.10 8.72 11.99
N ASN A 53 -10.29 8.75 13.30
CA ASN A 53 -11.59 9.12 13.89
C ASN A 53 -11.74 10.64 14.08
N GLY A 54 -10.74 11.42 13.66
CA GLY A 54 -10.57 12.81 14.07
C GLY A 54 -10.03 12.93 15.49
N GLY A 55 -9.72 14.17 15.90
CA GLY A 55 -9.26 14.44 17.27
C GLY A 55 -7.93 13.78 17.67
N GLY A 56 -7.16 13.24 16.71
CA GLY A 56 -5.86 12.62 16.95
C GLY A 56 -5.91 11.15 17.37
N SER A 57 -7.01 10.43 17.11
CA SER A 57 -7.15 9.00 17.44
C SER A 57 -7.51 8.17 16.22
N PHE A 58 -7.08 6.90 16.21
CA PHE A 58 -7.30 5.98 15.10
C PHE A 58 -7.97 4.66 15.55
N SER A 59 -8.61 4.00 14.59
CA SER A 59 -9.22 2.67 14.72
C SER A 59 -8.55 1.71 13.73
N ASP A 60 -8.14 0.52 14.17
CA ASP A 60 -7.74 -0.56 13.26
C ASP A 60 -8.98 -1.14 12.58
N VAL A 61 -9.09 -0.95 11.27
CA VAL A 61 -10.21 -1.43 10.43
C VAL A 61 -9.77 -2.52 9.44
N THR A 62 -8.56 -3.06 9.61
CA THR A 62 -7.91 -3.98 8.66
C THR A 62 -8.79 -5.15 8.24
N ASP A 63 -9.39 -5.84 9.23
CA ASP A 63 -10.18 -7.04 8.98
C ASP A 63 -11.55 -6.69 8.38
N ALA A 64 -12.09 -5.50 8.68
CA ALA A 64 -13.34 -5.01 8.10
C ALA A 64 -13.17 -4.57 6.63
N ALA A 65 -11.98 -4.03 6.30
CA ALA A 65 -11.63 -3.56 4.96
C ALA A 65 -11.07 -4.66 4.05
N ASP A 66 -10.72 -5.84 4.59
CA ASP A 66 -10.11 -6.99 3.90
C ASP A 66 -8.74 -6.69 3.23
N VAL A 67 -7.90 -5.94 3.95
CA VAL A 67 -6.58 -5.49 3.47
C VAL A 67 -5.42 -6.00 4.32
N GLY A 68 -5.63 -7.04 5.13
CA GLY A 68 -4.64 -7.60 6.06
C GLY A 68 -3.67 -8.61 5.45
N ASN A 69 -2.95 -8.24 4.37
CA ASN A 69 -1.93 -9.12 3.78
C ASN A 69 -0.82 -9.48 4.81
N THR A 70 -0.31 -10.71 4.75
CA THR A 70 0.67 -11.26 5.71
C THR A 70 1.99 -11.69 5.07
N ASP A 71 2.20 -11.42 3.78
CA ASP A 71 3.50 -11.64 3.14
C ASP A 71 4.55 -10.66 3.70
N ALA A 72 5.81 -10.80 3.31
CA ALA A 72 6.82 -9.78 3.61
C ALA A 72 6.58 -8.54 2.75
N SER A 73 5.67 -7.68 3.22
CA SER A 73 5.32 -6.44 2.55
C SER A 73 6.44 -5.42 2.67
N ALA A 74 6.87 -4.84 1.54
CA ALA A 74 8.00 -3.92 1.49
C ALA A 74 7.56 -2.46 1.41
N ASP A 75 6.56 -2.17 0.57
CA ASP A 75 6.10 -0.81 0.30
C ASP A 75 4.65 -0.78 -0.18
N ILE A 76 4.03 0.39 -0.03
CA ILE A 76 2.63 0.65 -0.38
C ILE A 76 2.48 2.02 -1.02
N ALA A 77 1.52 2.16 -1.93
CA ALA A 77 1.14 3.45 -2.49
C ALA A 77 -0.37 3.53 -2.72
N TRP A 78 -0.96 4.63 -2.25
CA TRP A 78 -2.33 5.01 -2.58
C TRP A 78 -2.39 5.64 -3.98
N GLY A 79 -3.42 5.32 -4.75
CA GLY A 79 -3.70 5.96 -6.04
C GLY A 79 -5.06 5.55 -6.58
N ASP A 80 -5.82 6.49 -7.12
CA ASP A 80 -7.07 6.22 -7.85
C ASP A 80 -6.69 5.81 -9.29
N TYR A 81 -6.43 4.51 -9.51
CA TYR A 81 -5.90 4.05 -10.81
C TYR A 81 -6.99 3.96 -11.87
N ASN A 82 -8.26 3.92 -11.46
CA ASN A 82 -9.41 3.71 -12.34
C ASN A 82 -10.28 4.97 -12.51
N ASN A 83 -9.92 6.07 -11.84
CA ASN A 83 -10.61 7.35 -11.81
C ASN A 83 -12.06 7.27 -11.29
N ASP A 84 -12.34 6.38 -10.34
CA ASP A 84 -13.66 6.25 -9.70
C ASP A 84 -13.86 7.18 -8.48
N GLY A 85 -12.82 7.94 -8.12
CA GLY A 85 -12.85 8.90 -7.03
C GLY A 85 -12.55 8.30 -5.66
N PHE A 86 -12.18 7.01 -5.58
CA PHE A 86 -11.74 6.37 -4.35
C PHE A 86 -10.28 5.94 -4.48
N LEU A 87 -9.49 6.16 -3.42
CA LEU A 87 -8.10 5.72 -3.43
C LEU A 87 -8.02 4.19 -3.35
N ASP A 88 -7.33 3.59 -4.33
CA ASP A 88 -6.93 2.19 -4.33
C ASP A 88 -5.54 2.01 -3.72
N LEU A 89 -5.20 0.80 -3.30
CA LEU A 89 -3.94 0.50 -2.62
C LEU A 89 -3.10 -0.50 -3.42
N PHE A 90 -1.93 -0.09 -3.86
CA PHE A 90 -0.92 -1.00 -4.42
C PHE A 90 0.10 -1.37 -3.36
N LEU A 91 0.19 -2.66 -3.07
CA LEU A 91 1.12 -3.28 -2.16
C LEU A 91 2.13 -4.15 -2.93
N VAL A 92 3.42 -3.97 -2.61
CA VAL A 92 4.49 -4.82 -3.13
C VAL A 92 5.13 -5.64 -2.02
N ASN A 93 5.28 -6.93 -2.29
CA ASN A 93 5.84 -7.91 -1.36
C ASN A 93 7.24 -8.33 -1.82
N ASP A 94 8.18 -8.37 -0.88
CA ASP A 94 9.52 -8.93 -1.08
C ASP A 94 9.46 -10.45 -1.07
N VAL A 95 8.92 -11.08 -0.01
CA VAL A 95 8.91 -12.54 0.16
C VAL A 95 7.53 -13.07 0.54
N GLY A 96 6.96 -13.96 -0.27
CA GLY A 96 5.73 -14.70 0.04
C GLY A 96 5.98 -16.19 0.35
N PRO A 97 4.92 -16.98 0.58
CA PRO A 97 4.98 -18.43 0.75
C PRO A 97 5.77 -19.11 -0.39
N GLY A 98 6.67 -20.02 -0.04
CA GLY A 98 7.49 -20.72 -1.04
C GLY A 98 8.42 -19.83 -1.85
N TYR A 99 8.75 -18.63 -1.35
CA TYR A 99 9.53 -17.58 -2.03
C TYR A 99 8.82 -16.90 -3.21
N GLY A 100 7.54 -17.20 -3.44
CA GLY A 100 6.73 -16.50 -4.43
C GLY A 100 5.98 -15.33 -3.81
N ALA A 101 6.54 -14.13 -3.87
CA ALA A 101 5.85 -12.91 -3.44
C ALA A 101 4.93 -12.41 -4.56
N LYS A 102 3.63 -12.33 -4.29
CA LYS A 102 2.68 -11.73 -5.22
C LYS A 102 2.51 -10.26 -4.89
N LYS A 103 2.52 -9.40 -5.90
CA LYS A 103 2.06 -8.02 -5.76
C LYS A 103 0.54 -8.02 -5.59
N VAL A 104 0.02 -7.05 -4.86
CA VAL A 104 -1.41 -6.96 -4.55
C VAL A 104 -1.90 -5.57 -4.90
N LEU A 105 -2.96 -5.50 -5.70
CA LEU A 105 -3.67 -4.26 -6.01
C LEU A 105 -5.08 -4.40 -5.44
N TYR A 106 -5.34 -3.68 -4.35
CA TYR A 106 -6.64 -3.63 -3.71
C TYR A 106 -7.45 -2.50 -4.33
N LYS A 107 -8.50 -2.86 -5.07
CA LYS A 107 -9.49 -1.89 -5.55
C LYS A 107 -10.43 -1.53 -4.41
N ASN A 108 -10.63 -0.24 -4.17
CA ASN A 108 -11.61 0.26 -3.21
C ASN A 108 -13.03 0.11 -3.80
N ASN A 109 -13.97 -0.42 -3.01
CA ASN A 109 -15.35 -0.58 -3.45
C ASN A 109 -16.22 0.66 -3.17
N GLY A 110 -15.68 1.66 -2.49
CA GLY A 110 -16.38 2.89 -2.10
C GLY A 110 -17.29 2.74 -0.87
N ASP A 111 -17.30 1.56 -0.24
CA ASP A 111 -18.08 1.24 0.97
C ASP A 111 -17.20 0.94 2.19
N GLY A 112 -15.91 1.24 2.10
CA GLY A 112 -14.91 0.95 3.11
C GLY A 112 -14.27 -0.45 3.01
N THR A 113 -14.69 -1.25 2.04
CA THR A 113 -14.09 -2.56 1.73
C THR A 113 -13.25 -2.53 0.47
N PHE A 114 -12.35 -3.51 0.34
CA PHE A 114 -11.50 -3.66 -0.82
C PHE A 114 -11.63 -5.04 -1.45
N ILE A 115 -11.23 -5.14 -2.71
CA ILE A 115 -11.08 -6.41 -3.41
C ILE A 115 -9.72 -6.48 -4.10
N ASN A 116 -9.00 -7.59 -3.94
CA ASN A 116 -7.74 -7.81 -4.64
C ASN A 116 -8.00 -8.11 -6.13
N VAL A 117 -7.55 -7.21 -7.00
CA VAL A 117 -7.69 -7.28 -8.47
C VAL A 117 -6.34 -7.40 -9.18
N ALA A 118 -5.27 -7.78 -8.47
CA ALA A 118 -3.92 -7.80 -9.03
C ALA A 118 -3.83 -8.68 -10.29
N LYS A 119 -4.50 -9.84 -10.28
CA LYS A 119 -4.47 -10.79 -11.38
C LYS A 119 -5.26 -10.27 -12.59
N GLU A 120 -6.47 -9.78 -12.34
CA GLU A 120 -7.39 -9.22 -13.32
C GLU A 120 -6.78 -7.98 -14.01
N SER A 121 -6.04 -7.17 -13.24
CA SER A 121 -5.35 -5.97 -13.73
C SER A 121 -4.01 -6.27 -14.39
N GLY A 122 -3.55 -7.53 -14.39
CA GLY A 122 -2.28 -7.93 -15.00
C GLY A 122 -1.02 -7.46 -14.27
N VAL A 123 -1.15 -7.04 -13.01
CA VAL A 123 -0.03 -6.60 -12.16
C VAL A 123 0.45 -7.68 -11.19
N GLU A 124 -0.27 -8.81 -11.09
CA GLU A 124 0.17 -10.01 -10.37
C GLU A 124 1.44 -10.57 -11.04
N ASN A 125 2.59 -10.17 -10.51
CA ASN A 125 3.90 -10.67 -10.88
C ASN A 125 4.58 -11.29 -9.67
N ILE A 126 5.20 -12.46 -9.86
CA ILE A 126 5.98 -13.14 -8.82
C ILE A 126 7.42 -12.62 -8.90
N ALA A 127 7.72 -11.58 -8.12
CA ALA A 127 9.06 -11.03 -7.95
C ALA A 127 9.17 -10.37 -6.58
N PHE A 128 10.41 -10.24 -6.11
CA PHE A 128 10.76 -9.61 -4.83
C PHE A 128 10.55 -8.09 -4.90
N GLY A 129 9.32 -7.61 -4.76
CA GLY A 129 8.98 -6.19 -4.85
C GLY A 129 9.54 -5.38 -3.69
N MET A 130 10.09 -4.20 -4.00
CA MET A 130 10.73 -3.34 -3.00
C MET A 130 10.06 -1.97 -2.86
N CYS A 131 9.59 -1.38 -3.96
CA CYS A 131 8.93 -0.08 -3.96
C CYS A 131 7.92 0.00 -5.11
N VAL A 132 6.86 0.76 -4.92
CA VAL A 132 5.88 1.10 -5.96
C VAL A 132 5.66 2.61 -6.02
N ALA A 133 5.59 3.15 -7.23
CA ALA A 133 5.26 4.56 -7.46
C ALA A 133 4.25 4.69 -8.58
N TRP A 134 3.22 5.52 -8.33
CA TRP A 134 2.22 5.90 -9.32
C TRP A 134 2.65 7.13 -10.10
N SER A 135 2.35 7.17 -11.40
CA SER A 135 2.50 8.36 -12.24
C SER A 135 1.69 8.17 -13.52
N ASP A 136 1.05 9.23 -14.02
CA ASP A 136 0.59 9.25 -15.41
C ASP A 136 1.78 9.62 -16.33
N TYR A 137 2.63 8.64 -16.64
CA TYR A 137 3.89 8.94 -17.35
C TYR A 137 3.65 9.28 -18.82
N ASN A 138 2.49 8.90 -19.35
CA ASN A 138 2.17 9.00 -20.76
C ASN A 138 1.12 10.09 -21.07
N ASN A 139 0.56 10.73 -20.05
CA ASN A 139 -0.46 11.77 -20.08
C ASN A 139 -1.79 11.31 -20.71
N ASP A 140 -2.21 10.07 -20.47
CA ASP A 140 -3.53 9.58 -20.88
C ASP A 140 -4.61 9.76 -19.81
N GLY A 141 -4.26 10.34 -18.65
CA GLY A 141 -5.17 10.64 -17.56
C GLY A 141 -5.42 9.48 -16.61
N TYR A 142 -4.75 8.34 -16.81
CA TYR A 142 -4.83 7.19 -15.91
C TYR A 142 -3.47 6.94 -15.25
N LEU A 143 -3.48 6.58 -13.97
CA LEU A 143 -2.22 6.28 -13.26
C LEU A 143 -1.61 4.98 -13.78
N ASP A 144 -0.34 5.06 -14.14
CA ASP A 144 0.55 3.93 -14.39
C ASP A 144 1.42 3.64 -13.16
N ALA A 145 1.95 2.43 -13.03
CA ALA A 145 2.79 2.04 -11.90
C ALA A 145 4.19 1.64 -12.32
N PHE A 146 5.20 2.13 -11.59
CA PHE A 146 6.55 1.58 -11.64
C PHE A 146 6.86 0.83 -10.36
N VAL A 147 7.40 -0.39 -10.50
CA VAL A 147 7.77 -1.25 -9.39
C VAL A 147 9.24 -1.63 -9.48
N THR A 148 9.97 -1.41 -8.38
CA THR A 148 11.32 -1.94 -8.23
C THR A 148 11.29 -3.34 -7.65
N ASN A 149 12.20 -4.19 -8.12
CA ASN A 149 12.33 -5.56 -7.66
C ASN A 149 13.77 -5.82 -7.20
N ASN A 150 13.92 -6.57 -6.12
CA ASN A 150 15.18 -7.07 -5.62
C ASN A 150 15.63 -8.26 -6.49
N SER A 151 16.73 -8.08 -7.22
CA SER A 151 17.23 -9.05 -8.19
C SER A 151 18.10 -10.17 -7.58
N HIS A 152 18.13 -10.31 -6.25
CA HIS A 152 19.18 -11.05 -5.57
C HIS A 152 18.93 -12.56 -5.41
N ALA A 153 17.89 -13.12 -6.01
CA ALA A 153 17.57 -14.52 -5.82
C ALA A 153 17.40 -15.22 -7.18
N MET A 154 18.32 -16.12 -7.53
CA MET A 154 18.28 -16.93 -8.77
C MET A 154 17.13 -17.96 -8.82
N ILE A 155 16.01 -17.68 -8.15
CA ILE A 155 14.90 -18.60 -7.87
C ILE A 155 13.56 -18.20 -8.53
N CYS A 156 13.43 -17.02 -9.13
CA CYS A 156 12.23 -16.63 -9.89
C CYS A 156 12.58 -15.84 -11.16
N GLU A 157 12.00 -16.21 -12.31
CA GLU A 157 12.06 -15.41 -13.54
C GLU A 157 11.32 -14.08 -13.36
N GLY A 158 11.77 -13.00 -14.01
CA GLY A 158 11.02 -11.74 -14.07
C GLY A 158 11.38 -10.64 -13.07
N GLN A 159 12.49 -10.76 -12.34
CA GLN A 159 12.95 -9.81 -11.31
C GLN A 159 13.44 -8.43 -11.81
N SER A 160 13.30 -8.13 -13.10
CA SER A 160 13.54 -6.75 -13.55
C SER A 160 12.50 -5.82 -12.95
N ASN A 161 12.88 -4.58 -12.68
CA ASN A 161 11.92 -3.51 -12.41
C ASN A 161 10.87 -3.47 -13.53
N LYS A 162 9.63 -3.15 -13.19
CA LYS A 162 8.49 -3.19 -14.13
C LYS A 162 7.79 -1.86 -14.19
N LEU A 163 7.51 -1.40 -15.41
CA LEU A 163 6.51 -0.37 -15.67
C LEU A 163 5.22 -1.07 -16.12
N PHE A 164 4.14 -0.84 -15.41
CA PHE A 164 2.80 -1.28 -15.75
C PHE A 164 2.04 -0.09 -16.33
N ARG A 165 1.74 -0.16 -17.63
CA ARG A 165 0.91 0.83 -18.30
C ARG A 165 -0.57 0.49 -18.10
N ASN A 166 -1.35 1.44 -17.61
CA ASN A 166 -2.80 1.38 -17.59
C ASN A 166 -3.37 1.61 -19.00
N LYS A 167 -4.41 0.86 -19.37
CA LYS A 167 -4.97 0.84 -20.72
C LYS A 167 -6.49 1.08 -20.73
N ALA A 168 -7.00 1.68 -19.66
CA ALA A 168 -8.40 2.09 -19.57
C ALA A 168 -8.79 3.06 -20.69
#